data_AF-A0A7K2MVV2-F1
#
_entry.id   AF-A0A7K2MVV2-F1
#
_cell.length_a   1.000
_cell.length_b   1.000
_cell.length_c   1.000
_cell.angle_alpha   90.00
_cell.angle_beta   90.00
_cell.angle_gamma   90.00
#
_symmetry.space_group_name_H-M   'P 1'
#
loop_
_entity.id
_entity.type
_entity.pdbx_description
1 polymer ?
#
loop_
_entity_poly.entity_id
_entity_poly.type
_entity_poly.pdbx_seq_one_letter_code
_entity_poly.pdbx_strand_id
1 'polypeptide(L)' 'PEVVERARAWVVVLMDMERLVRDERRERPAWQDLLERQRAARADYYAAVRADLGLPTGHSARLPLPTLSDTP' A
#
# COMPACT_ATOMS: atom_id res chain seq x y z
N PRO A 1 -4.72 -15.75 0.91
CA PRO A 1 -4.84 -14.79 2.03
C PRO A 1 -5.28 -13.42 1.51
N GLU A 2 -6.11 -12.66 2.23
CA GLU A 2 -6.59 -11.34 1.76
C GLU A 2 -5.43 -10.40 1.39
N VAL A 3 -4.35 -10.42 2.18
CA VAL A 3 -3.13 -9.65 1.91
C VAL A 3 -2.53 -9.91 0.52
N VAL A 4 -2.58 -11.16 0.04
CA VAL A 4 -2.09 -11.54 -1.30
C VAL A 4 -3.00 -10.98 -2.39
N GLU A 5 -4.32 -11.02 -2.20
CA GLU A 5 -5.28 -10.48 -3.16
C GLU A 5 -5.18 -8.95 -3.25
N ARG A 6 -5.03 -8.25 -2.12
CA ARG A 6 -4.80 -6.80 -2.11
C ARG A 6 -3.44 -6.44 -2.74
N ALA A 7 -2.40 -7.23 -2.50
CA ALA A 7 -1.11 -7.05 -3.16
C ALA A 7 -1.24 -7.19 -4.68
N ARG A 8 -1.95 -8.21 -5.16
CA ARG A 8 -2.21 -8.41 -6.59
C ARG A 8 -2.94 -7.22 -7.20
N ALA A 9 -3.99 -6.73 -6.53
CA ALA A 9 -4.74 -5.57 -7.00
C ALA A 9 -3.85 -4.31 -7.11
N TRP A 10 -2.97 -4.08 -6.14
CA TRP A 10 -2.02 -2.98 -6.19
C TRP A 10 -1.01 -3.12 -7.33
N VAL A 11 -0.46 -4.33 -7.53
CA VAL A 11 0.48 -4.61 -8.64
C VAL A 11 -0.15 -4.36 -10.01
N VAL A 12 -1.41 -4.74 -10.21
CA VAL A 12 -2.12 -4.47 -11.48
C VAL A 12 -2.18 -2.96 -11.78
N VAL A 13 -2.43 -2.12 -10.77
CA VAL A 13 -2.41 -0.66 -10.96
C VAL A 13 -1.01 -0.16 -11.33
N LEU A 14 0.04 -0.71 -10.72
CA LEU A 14 1.42 -0.36 -11.08
C LEU A 14 1.77 -0.79 -12.52
N MET A 15 1.28 -1.93 -12.99
CA MET A 15 1.44 -2.36 -14.38
C MET A 15 0.71 -1.44 -15.36
N ASP A 16 -0.48 -0.94 -15.00
CA ASP A 16 -1.19 0.07 -15.81
C ASP A 16 -0.39 1.37 -15.91
N MET A 17 0.20 1.83 -14.81
CA MET A 17 1.06 3.02 -14.78
C MET A 17 2.33 2.83 -15.60
N GLU A 18 2.98 1.67 -15.44
CA GLU A 18 4.19 1.31 -16.19
C GLU A 18 3.93 1.32 -17.69
N ARG A 19 2.81 0.72 -18.13
CA ARG A 19 2.37 0.75 -19.52
C ARG A 19 2.15 2.17 -20.04
N LEU A 20 1.49 3.04 -19.27
CA LEU A 20 1.28 4.44 -19.68
C LEU A 20 2.60 5.17 -19.94
N VAL A 21 3.58 4.98 -19.05
CA VAL A 21 4.93 5.56 -19.16
C VAL A 21 5.66 4.97 -20.37
N ARG A 22 5.62 3.64 -20.54
CA ARG A 22 6.25 2.92 -21.64
C ARG A 22 5.70 3.35 -23.00
N ASP A 23 4.39 3.60 -23.08
CA ASP A 23 3.71 4.05 -24.30
C ASP A 23 3.91 5.57 -24.56
N GLU A 24 4.71 6.26 -23.74
CA GLU A 24 4.97 7.70 -23.79
C GLU A 24 3.69 8.57 -23.78
N ARG A 25 2.58 8.06 -23.24
CA ARG A 25 1.30 8.76 -23.21
C ARG A 25 1.32 9.88 -22.17
N ARG A 26 1.26 11.13 -22.64
CA ARG A 26 1.28 12.34 -21.79
C ARG A 26 -0.11 12.86 -21.41
N GLU A 27 -1.09 11.97 -21.38
CA GLU A 27 -2.47 12.32 -21.02
C GLU A 27 -2.58 12.58 -19.51
N ARG A 28 -2.57 13.86 -19.14
CA ARG A 28 -2.67 14.30 -17.74
C ARG A 28 -3.87 13.69 -16.99
N PRO A 29 -5.09 13.60 -17.55
CA PRO A 29 -6.22 12.97 -16.86
C PRO A 29 -5.98 11.49 -16.56
N ALA A 30 -5.52 10.72 -17.55
CA ALA A 30 -5.21 9.30 -17.37
C ALA A 30 -4.16 9.05 -16.28
N TRP A 31 -3.16 9.94 -16.19
CA TRP A 31 -2.15 9.88 -15.13
C TRP A 31 -2.71 10.19 -13.74
N GLN A 32 -3.58 11.21 -13.62
CA GLN A 32 -4.25 11.57 -12.36
C GLN A 32 -5.11 10.41 -11.85
N ASP A 33 -5.92 9.81 -12.72
CA ASP A 33 -6.78 8.67 -12.37
C ASP A 33 -5.95 7.47 -11.88
N LEU A 34 -4.82 7.20 -12.53
CA LEU A 34 -3.92 6.13 -12.12
C LEU A 34 -3.24 6.42 -10.78
N LEU A 35 -2.87 7.68 -10.51
CA LEU A 35 -2.32 8.06 -9.20
C LEU A 35 -3.34 7.87 -8.07
N GLU A 36 -4.60 8.22 -8.28
CA GLU A 36 -5.67 8.01 -7.29
C GLU A 36 -5.89 6.52 -7.02
N ARG A 37 -6.02 5.72 -8.09
CA ARG A 37 -6.13 4.26 -7.99
C ARG A 37 -4.93 3.65 -7.27
N GLN A 38 -3.72 4.14 -7.54
CA GLN A 38 -2.49 3.63 -6.91
C GLN A 38 -2.47 3.91 -5.42
N ARG A 39 -2.85 5.13 -5.00
CA ARG A 39 -2.92 5.50 -3.58
C ARG A 39 -3.98 4.68 -2.84
N ALA A 40 -5.16 4.49 -3.44
CA ALA A 40 -6.22 3.69 -2.87
C ALA A 40 -5.80 2.21 -2.71
N ALA A 41 -5.29 1.58 -3.77
CA ALA A 41 -4.87 0.19 -3.73
C ALA A 41 -3.69 -0.04 -2.75
N ARG A 42 -2.77 0.92 -2.63
CA ARG A 42 -1.69 0.87 -1.63
C ARG A 42 -2.24 0.95 -0.21
N ALA A 43 -3.21 1.83 0.04
CA ALA A 43 -3.85 1.96 1.35
C ALA A 43 -4.56 0.65 1.75
N ASP A 44 -5.32 0.06 0.83
CA ASP A 44 -6.00 -1.23 1.04
C ASP A 44 -5.02 -2.37 1.32
N TYR A 45 -3.92 -2.43 0.56
CA TYR A 45 -2.86 -3.42 0.80
C TYR A 45 -2.25 -3.28 2.19
N TYR A 46 -1.91 -2.06 2.62
CA TYR A 46 -1.37 -1.84 3.96
C TYR A 46 -2.38 -2.14 5.07
N ALA A 47 -3.67 -1.87 4.86
CA ALA A 47 -4.70 -2.29 5.81
C ALA A 47 -4.74 -3.82 5.94
N ALA A 48 -4.67 -4.56 4.83
CA ALA A 48 -4.64 -6.02 4.84
C ALA A 48 -3.37 -6.58 5.48
N VAL A 49 -2.18 -5.98 5.23
CA VAL A 49 -0.94 -6.36 5.92
C VAL A 49 -1.07 -6.18 7.43
N ARG A 50 -1.65 -5.08 7.90
CA ARG A 50 -1.85 -4.87 9.35
C ARG A 50 -2.76 -5.94 9.95
N ALA A 51 -3.86 -6.26 9.27
CA ALA A 51 -4.79 -7.28 9.72
C ALA A 51 -4.12 -8.66 9.77
N ASP A 52 -3.36 -9.03 8.73
CA ASP A 52 -2.64 -10.31 8.63
C ASP A 52 -1.58 -10.47 9.73
N LEU A 53 -0.88 -9.38 10.07
CA LEU A 53 0.10 -9.34 11.15
C LEU A 53 -0.52 -9.15 12.56
N GLY A 54 -1.83 -9.03 12.68
CA GLY A 54 -2.52 -8.76 13.95
C GLY A 54 -2.14 -7.41 14.59
N LEU A 55 -1.71 -6.43 13.78
CA LEU A 55 -1.30 -5.11 14.28
C LEU A 55 -2.54 -4.25 14.64
N PRO A 56 -2.48 -3.45 15.73
CA PRO A 56 -3.57 -2.57 16.12
C PRO A 56 -3.96 -1.58 15.01
N THR A 57 -5.17 -1.02 15.03
CA THR A 57 -5.48 0.13 14.16
C THR A 57 -4.73 1.38 14.62
N GLY A 58 -4.19 2.19 13.68
CA GLY A 58 -3.51 3.46 13.99
C GLY A 58 -2.13 3.63 13.34
N HIS A 59 -1.50 4.79 13.52
CA HIS A 59 -0.15 5.04 13.02
C HIS A 59 0.86 4.14 13.75
N SER A 60 1.62 3.32 13.02
CA SER A 60 2.65 2.45 13.64
C SER A 60 3.67 3.21 14.48
N ALA A 61 3.98 4.46 14.12
CA ALA A 61 4.87 5.33 14.89
C ALA A 61 4.33 5.70 16.28
N ARG A 62 3.04 5.47 16.55
CA ARG A 62 2.38 5.70 17.85
C ARG A 62 2.24 4.41 18.67
N LEU A 63 2.70 3.27 18.16
CA LEU A 63 2.74 2.05 18.96
C LEU A 63 3.79 2.22 20.07
N PRO A 64 3.48 1.82 21.31
CA PRO A 64 4.48 1.75 22.36
C PRO A 64 5.65 0.90 21.88
N LEU A 65 6.86 1.46 21.86
CA LEU A 65 8.05 0.65 21.66
C LEU A 65 8.19 -0.31 22.85
N PRO A 66 8.70 -1.54 22.65
CA PRO A 66 9.06 -2.39 23.77
C PRO A 66 10.00 -1.60 24.68
N THR A 67 9.57 -1.30 25.90
CA THR A 67 10.49 -0.83 26.92
C THR A 67 11.47 -1.97 27.12
N LEU A 68 12.74 -1.74 26.83
CA LEU A 68 13.81 -2.62 27.31
C LEU A 68 13.73 -2.55 28.84
N SER A 69 12.89 -3.38 29.45
CA SER A 69 12.89 -3.56 30.89
C SER A 69 14.23 -4.20 31.22
N ASP A 70 15.00 -3.45 32.00
CA ASP A 70 16.24 -3.89 32.66
C ASP A 70 16.13 -5.36 33.06
N THR A 71 16.97 -6.18 32.45
CA THR A 71 17.27 -7.50 33.00
C THR A 71 18.30 -7.26 34.10
N PRO A 72 18.05 -7.72 35.35
CA PRO A 72 18.98 -7.52 36.46
C PRO A 72 20.36 -8.17 36.21
#